data_AF-A0A6P7GUR1-F1
#
_entry.id   AF-A0A6P7GUR1-F1
#
_cell.length_a   1.000
_cell.length_b   1.000
_cell.length_c   1.000
_cell.angle_alpha   90.00
_cell.angle_beta   90.00
_cell.angle_gamma   90.00
#
_symmetry.space_group_name_H-M   'P 1'
#
loop_
_entity.id
_entity.type
_entity.pdbx_description
1 polymer ?
#
loop_
_entity_poly.entity_id
_entity_poly.type
_entity_poly.pdbx_seq_one_letter_code
_entity_poly.pdbx_strand_id
1 'polypeptide(L)'
;MFIVILFVVVGIPLETGQKQYTVDYKLETYLKIARLYLENDDPVQAEAFINRASLLQAESRNEQLQIYYKVCYARVLDYRRKFIEAAQRYNELSYRTIVHEDERMTALRNALVCTVLASAGQQRSRMLATLFKDERCQQLPAVGILEKMYLERIIR
;
A
#
# COMPACT_ATOMS: atom_id res chain seq x y z
N MET A 1 22.96 4.94 -9.27
CA MET A 1 23.05 5.41 -7.87
C MET A 1 22.15 4.58 -6.94
N PHE A 2 20.87 4.36 -7.27
CA PHE A 2 19.93 3.57 -6.44
C PHE A 2 20.30 2.09 -6.23
N ILE A 3 20.82 1.40 -7.26
CA ILE A 3 21.26 0.00 -7.16
C ILE A 3 22.38 -0.18 -6.13
N VAL A 4 23.34 0.75 -6.06
CA VAL A 4 24.45 0.69 -5.10
C VAL A 4 23.94 0.83 -3.67
N ILE A 5 22.98 1.73 -3.43
CA ILE A 5 22.35 1.90 -2.12
C ILE A 5 21.57 0.64 -1.73
N LEU A 6 20.86 0.03 -2.67
CA LEU A 6 20.13 -1.22 -2.43
C LEU A 6 21.05 -2.36 -1.98
N PHE A 7 22.19 -2.57 -2.66
CA PHE A 7 23.17 -3.59 -2.27
C PHE A 7 23.76 -3.35 -0.87
N VAL A 8 24.02 -2.08 -0.52
CA VAL A 8 24.54 -1.72 0.80
C VAL A 8 23.53 -2.01 1.91
N VAL A 9 22.25 -1.69 1.70
CA VAL A 9 21.21 -1.88 2.74
C VAL A 9 20.80 -3.35 2.87
N VAL A 10 20.70 -4.10 1.76
CA VAL A 10 20.40 -5.55 1.80
C VAL A 10 21.54 -6.35 2.44
N GLY A 11 22.78 -5.88 2.31
CA GLY A 11 23.96 -6.51 2.92
C GLY A 11 24.04 -6.41 4.44
N ILE A 12 23.13 -5.68 5.10
CA ILE A 12 23.11 -5.56 6.57
C ILE A 12 22.57 -6.89 7.15
N PRO A 13 23.34 -7.62 7.98
CA PRO A 13 22.91 -8.89 8.55
C PRO A 13 21.93 -8.65 9.71
N LEU A 14 20.67 -8.38 9.38
CA LEU A 14 19.61 -8.08 10.36
C LEU A 14 19.25 -9.28 11.25
N GLU A 15 19.39 -10.51 10.73
CA GLU A 15 19.05 -11.75 11.45
C GLU A 15 20.26 -12.65 11.75
N THR A 16 21.33 -12.55 10.96
CA THR A 16 22.48 -13.47 11.01
C THR A 16 23.73 -12.88 11.67
N GLY A 17 23.67 -11.63 12.13
CA GLY A 17 24.78 -10.97 12.81
C GLY A 17 24.81 -11.23 14.31
N GLN A 18 25.99 -11.11 14.93
CA GLN A 18 26.14 -11.14 16.40
C GLN A 18 25.43 -9.96 17.09
N LYS A 19 25.17 -8.87 16.36
CA LYS A 19 24.53 -7.66 16.87
C LYS A 19 23.01 -7.80 16.82
N GLN A 20 22.36 -7.69 17.97
CA GLN A 20 20.90 -7.59 18.05
C GLN A 20 20.44 -6.17 17.71
N TYR A 21 19.60 -6.06 16.69
CA TYR A 21 18.96 -4.80 16.30
C TYR A 21 17.56 -4.71 16.90
N THR A 22 17.10 -3.49 17.18
CA THR A 22 15.73 -3.23 17.63
C THR A 22 14.72 -3.58 16.55
N VAL A 23 13.49 -3.92 16.96
CA VAL A 23 12.37 -4.20 16.05
C VAL A 23 12.15 -3.03 15.08
N ASP A 24 12.14 -1.79 15.59
CA ASP A 24 11.94 -0.59 14.78
C ASP A 24 13.02 -0.42 13.71
N TYR A 25 14.29 -0.66 14.06
CA TYR A 25 15.40 -0.57 13.10
C TYR A 25 15.28 -1.62 11.99
N LYS A 26 14.95 -2.86 12.35
CA LYS A 26 14.73 -3.94 11.37
C LYS A 26 13.57 -3.61 10.44
N LEU A 27 12.45 -3.17 11.02
CA LEU A 27 11.26 -2.78 10.29
C LEU A 27 11.56 -1.64 9.31
N GLU A 28 12.18 -0.56 9.79
CA GLU A 28 12.58 0.57 8.94
C GLU A 28 13.49 0.14 7.78
N THR A 29 14.44 -0.76 8.07
CA THR A 29 15.35 -1.30 7.05
C THR A 29 14.60 -2.11 5.99
N TYR A 30 13.69 -2.99 6.39
CA TYR A 30 12.87 -3.75 5.44
C TYR A 30 11.96 -2.86 4.59
N LEU A 31 11.37 -1.80 5.18
CA LEU A 31 10.57 -0.83 4.44
C LEU A 31 11.41 -0.06 3.41
N LYS A 32 12.63 0.36 3.79
CA LYS A 32 13.57 1.01 2.88
C LYS A 32 13.94 0.10 1.71
N ILE A 33 14.26 -1.17 1.99
CA ILE A 33 14.57 -2.15 0.95
C ILE A 33 13.39 -2.36 0.00
N ALA A 34 12.19 -2.59 0.54
CA ALA A 34 10.99 -2.80 -0.27
C ALA A 34 10.71 -1.60 -1.20
N ARG A 35 10.84 -0.37 -0.67
CA ARG A 35 10.70 0.86 -1.46
C ARG A 35 11.74 0.94 -2.58
N LEU A 36 13.01 0.66 -2.30
CA LEU A 36 14.07 0.68 -3.30
C LEU A 36 13.86 -0.37 -4.40
N TYR A 37 13.32 -1.54 -4.08
CA TYR A 37 12.96 -2.53 -5.09
C TYR A 37 11.79 -2.05 -5.99
N LEU A 38 10.77 -1.40 -5.41
CA LEU A 38 9.70 -0.79 -6.21
C LEU A 38 10.24 0.32 -7.13
N GLU A 39 11.19 1.13 -6.68
CA GLU A 39 11.83 2.18 -7.49
C GLU A 39 12.71 1.63 -8.63
N ASN A 40 13.07 0.34 -8.59
CA ASN A 40 13.79 -0.36 -9.66
C ASN A 40 12.88 -1.34 -10.43
N ASP A 41 11.55 -1.16 -10.38
CA ASP A 41 10.56 -1.98 -11.08
C ASP A 41 10.61 -3.50 -10.74
N ASP A 42 11.10 -3.86 -9.55
CA ASP A 42 11.11 -5.25 -9.05
C ASP A 42 10.13 -5.44 -7.89
N PRO A 43 8.82 -5.57 -8.17
CA PRO A 43 7.83 -5.73 -7.13
C PRO A 43 7.88 -7.12 -6.48
N VAL A 44 8.50 -8.12 -7.12
CA VAL A 44 8.65 -9.47 -6.55
C VAL A 44 9.57 -9.43 -5.34
N GLN A 45 10.73 -8.78 -5.48
CA GLN A 45 11.63 -8.60 -4.35
C GLN A 45 11.05 -7.64 -3.30
N ALA A 46 10.37 -6.57 -3.72
CA ALA A 46 9.67 -5.70 -2.77
C ALA A 46 8.65 -6.47 -1.91
N GLU A 47 7.91 -7.40 -2.52
CA GLU A 47 6.97 -8.29 -1.84
C GLU A 47 7.67 -9.24 -0.85
N ALA A 48 8.83 -9.78 -1.21
CA ALA A 48 9.60 -10.63 -0.30
C ALA A 48 10.01 -9.88 0.98
N PHE A 49 10.47 -8.63 0.86
CA PHE A 49 10.92 -7.83 2.01
C PHE A 49 9.77 -7.25 2.82
N ILE A 50 8.67 -6.81 2.19
CA ILE A 50 7.51 -6.33 2.94
C ILE A 50 6.83 -7.46 3.73
N ASN A 51 6.88 -8.70 3.22
CA ASN A 51 6.38 -9.87 3.97
C ASN A 51 7.21 -10.14 5.23
N ARG A 52 8.53 -9.88 5.21
CA ARG A 52 9.37 -9.92 6.43
C ARG A 52 8.99 -8.81 7.40
N ALA A 53 8.76 -7.60 6.91
CA ALA A 53 8.27 -6.48 7.71
C ALA A 53 6.92 -6.79 8.39
N SER A 54 6.05 -7.57 7.74
CA SER A 54 4.73 -7.93 8.29
C SER A 54 4.79 -8.68 9.62
N LEU A 55 5.87 -9.44 9.84
CA LEU A 55 6.13 -10.19 11.08
C LEU A 55 6.49 -9.26 12.24
N LEU A 56 7.07 -8.09 11.95
CA LEU A 56 7.62 -7.18 12.95
C LEU A 56 6.70 -5.98 13.26
N GLN A 57 5.82 -5.60 12.32
CA GLN A 57 5.05 -4.36 12.44
C GLN A 57 4.16 -4.30 13.68
N ALA A 58 3.64 -5.45 14.13
CA ALA A 58 2.77 -5.52 15.33
C ALA A 58 3.56 -5.36 16.63
N GLU A 59 4.85 -5.64 16.62
CA GLU A 59 5.74 -5.53 17.79
C GLU A 59 6.30 -4.13 17.98
N SER A 60 6.31 -3.31 16.91
CA SER A 60 6.74 -1.92 16.97
C SER A 60 5.72 -1.09 17.76
N ARG A 61 6.21 -0.24 18.68
CA ARG A 61 5.39 0.76 19.39
C ARG A 61 5.30 2.10 18.63
N ASN A 62 6.00 2.21 17.51
CA ASN A 62 6.02 3.42 16.70
C ASN A 62 4.86 3.42 15.70
N GLU A 63 3.79 4.15 16.03
CA GLU A 63 2.60 4.24 15.17
C GLU A 63 2.89 4.79 13.78
N GLN A 64 3.81 5.74 13.65
CA GLN A 64 4.20 6.28 12.34
C GLN A 64 4.85 5.19 11.47
N LEU A 65 5.71 4.37 12.06
CA LEU A 65 6.37 3.28 11.34
C LEU A 65 5.37 2.19 10.91
N GLN A 66 4.36 1.91 11.75
CA GLN A 66 3.25 1.02 11.37
C GLN A 66 2.43 1.58 10.21
N ILE A 67 2.20 2.90 10.15
CA ILE A 67 1.53 3.56 9.01
C ILE A 67 2.39 3.45 7.75
N TYR A 68 3.69 3.73 7.84
CA TYR A 68 4.62 3.58 6.71
C TYR A 68 4.65 2.15 6.18
N TYR A 69 4.61 1.15 7.07
CA TYR A 69 4.45 -0.24 6.66
C TYR A 69 3.15 -0.44 5.87
N LYS A 70 2.00 0.03 6.36
CA LYS A 70 0.71 -0.13 5.68
C LYS A 70 0.69 0.53 4.31
N VAL A 71 1.24 1.75 4.19
CA VAL A 71 1.37 2.47 2.92
C VAL A 71 2.28 1.69 1.95
N CYS A 72 3.44 1.24 2.42
CA CYS A 72 4.36 0.47 1.59
C CYS A 72 3.75 -0.86 1.13
N TYR A 73 3.02 -1.55 2.01
CA TYR A 73 2.35 -2.81 1.67
C TYR A 73 1.25 -2.61 0.62
N ALA A 74 0.42 -1.58 0.76
CA ALA A 74 -0.58 -1.24 -0.26
C ALA A 74 0.06 -0.96 -1.63
N ARG A 75 1.18 -0.23 -1.65
CA ARG A 75 1.95 0.03 -2.89
C ARG A 75 2.52 -1.24 -3.50
N VAL A 76 3.07 -2.15 -2.70
CA VAL A 76 3.58 -3.42 -3.21
C VAL A 76 2.45 -4.23 -3.86
N LEU A 77 1.29 -4.34 -3.21
CA LEU A 77 0.14 -5.06 -3.77
C LEU A 77 -0.32 -4.46 -5.11
N ASP A 78 -0.35 -3.14 -5.20
CA ASP A 78 -0.68 -2.40 -6.42
C ASP A 78 0.29 -2.72 -7.56
N TYR A 79 1.60 -2.63 -7.32
CA TYR A 79 2.63 -3.00 -8.31
C TYR A 79 2.60 -4.49 -8.67
N ARG A 80 2.15 -5.36 -7.76
CA ARG A 80 1.92 -6.79 -8.02
C ARG A 80 0.61 -7.08 -8.75
N ARG A 81 -0.17 -6.04 -9.10
CA ARG A 81 -1.48 -6.12 -9.75
C ARG A 81 -2.53 -6.85 -8.90
N LYS A 82 -2.31 -6.94 -7.59
CA LYS A 82 -3.28 -7.44 -6.59
C LYS A 82 -4.23 -6.31 -6.20
N PHE A 83 -4.97 -5.83 -7.19
CA PHE A 83 -5.65 -4.54 -7.12
C PHE A 83 -6.75 -4.49 -6.05
N ILE A 84 -7.50 -5.57 -5.85
CA ILE A 84 -8.58 -5.56 -4.87
C ILE A 84 -8.03 -5.54 -3.44
N GLU A 85 -6.94 -6.26 -3.18
CA GLU A 85 -6.23 -6.24 -1.91
C GLU A 85 -5.58 -4.88 -1.67
N ALA A 86 -4.95 -4.29 -2.69
CA ALA A 86 -4.41 -2.93 -2.60
C ALA A 86 -5.51 -1.92 -2.29
N ALA A 87 -6.66 -2.01 -2.96
CA ALA A 87 -7.80 -1.11 -2.76
C ALA A 87 -8.31 -1.15 -1.31
N GLN A 88 -8.43 -2.35 -0.72
CA GLN A 88 -8.82 -2.52 0.68
C GLN A 88 -7.83 -1.81 1.63
N ARG A 89 -6.52 -1.99 1.42
CA ARG A 89 -5.49 -1.36 2.28
C ARG A 89 -5.48 0.16 2.13
N TYR A 90 -5.61 0.67 0.92
CA TYR A 90 -5.70 2.11 0.68
C TYR A 90 -6.99 2.72 1.27
N ASN A 91 -8.12 2.02 1.17
CA ASN A 91 -9.37 2.48 1.78
C ASN A 91 -9.27 2.53 3.32
N GLU A 92 -8.70 1.49 3.95
CA GLU A 92 -8.41 1.46 5.39
C GLU A 92 -7.52 2.65 5.82
N LEU A 93 -6.48 2.97 5.04
CA LEU A 93 -5.59 4.11 5.30
C LEU A 93 -6.31 5.45 5.21
N SER A 94 -7.30 5.59 4.31
CA SER A 94 -8.05 6.83 4.13
C SER A 94 -8.87 7.24 5.38
N TYR A 95 -9.14 6.31 6.30
CA TYR A 95 -9.88 6.58 7.54
C TYR A 95 -8.97 6.84 8.76
N ARG A 96 -7.64 6.72 8.62
CA ARG A 96 -6.70 6.93 9.73
C ARG A 96 -6.49 8.42 9.99
N THR A 97 -7.08 8.95 11.05
CA THR A 97 -7.02 10.39 11.41
C THR A 97 -5.63 10.90 11.79
N ILE A 98 -4.74 9.99 12.20
CA ILE A 98 -3.31 10.28 12.41
C ILE A 98 -2.57 10.61 11.10
N VAL A 99 -3.14 10.25 9.94
CA VAL A 99 -2.62 10.61 8.62
C VAL A 99 -3.22 11.95 8.21
N HIS A 100 -2.39 12.83 7.64
CA HIS A 100 -2.82 14.13 7.14
C HIS A 100 -3.97 14.00 6.12
N GLU A 101 -4.86 14.99 6.08
CA GLU A 101 -6.05 14.94 5.21
C GLU A 101 -5.71 14.72 3.73
N ASP A 102 -4.72 15.44 3.20
CA ASP A 102 -4.27 15.29 1.81
C ASP A 102 -3.76 13.87 1.49
N GLU A 103 -3.06 13.26 2.44
CA GLU A 103 -2.54 11.89 2.33
C GLU A 103 -3.69 10.87 2.41
N ARG A 104 -4.71 11.13 3.25
CA ARG A 104 -5.93 10.32 3.31
C ARG A 104 -6.72 10.41 2.00
N MET A 105 -6.82 11.59 1.40
CA MET A 105 -7.46 11.78 0.09
C MET A 105 -6.67 11.10 -1.04
N THR A 106 -5.33 11.14 -0.96
CA THR A 106 -4.46 10.39 -1.88
C THR A 106 -4.66 8.88 -1.74
N ALA A 107 -4.74 8.36 -0.52
CA ALA A 107 -5.06 6.96 -0.28
C ALA A 107 -6.44 6.58 -0.83
N LEU A 108 -7.47 7.41 -0.59
CA LEU A 108 -8.81 7.16 -1.14
C LEU A 108 -8.82 7.14 -2.68
N ARG A 109 -8.08 8.05 -3.31
CA ARG A 109 -7.89 8.07 -4.76
C ARG A 109 -7.26 6.78 -5.26
N ASN A 110 -6.20 6.30 -4.60
CA ASN A 110 -5.55 5.05 -4.97
C ASN A 110 -6.49 3.84 -4.78
N ALA A 111 -7.28 3.82 -3.70
CA ALA A 111 -8.30 2.79 -3.49
C ALA A 111 -9.30 2.75 -4.65
N LEU A 112 -9.76 3.92 -5.12
CA LEU A 112 -10.66 4.02 -6.25
C LEU A 112 -10.02 3.50 -7.55
N VAL A 113 -8.80 3.96 -7.86
CA VAL A 113 -8.08 3.51 -9.06
C VAL A 113 -7.88 1.99 -9.06
N CYS A 114 -7.37 1.42 -7.96
CA CYS A 114 -7.19 -0.02 -7.86
C CYS A 114 -8.53 -0.77 -7.98
N THR A 115 -9.62 -0.26 -7.40
CA THR A 115 -10.95 -0.89 -7.53
C THR A 115 -11.45 -0.91 -8.97
N VAL A 116 -11.25 0.19 -9.70
CA VAL A 116 -11.61 0.29 -11.12
C VAL A 116 -10.82 -0.74 -11.95
N LEU A 117 -9.52 -0.88 -11.67
CA LEU A 117 -8.59 -1.79 -12.36
C LEU A 117 -8.74 -3.27 -11.96
N ALA A 118 -9.32 -3.56 -10.80
CA ALA A 118 -9.51 -4.93 -10.33
C ALA A 118 -10.42 -5.75 -11.26
N SER A 119 -10.20 -7.07 -11.31
CA SER A 119 -11.07 -7.99 -12.04
C SER A 119 -12.51 -7.94 -11.54
N ALA A 120 -13.47 -8.12 -12.46
CA ALA A 120 -14.88 -8.23 -12.09
C ALA A 120 -15.11 -9.38 -11.10
N GLY A 121 -15.93 -9.14 -10.08
CA GLY A 121 -16.23 -10.12 -9.04
C GLY A 121 -16.85 -9.50 -7.80
N GLN A 122 -17.32 -10.36 -6.90
CA GLN A 122 -18.08 -9.93 -5.71
C GLN A 122 -17.30 -8.96 -4.81
N GLN A 123 -16.00 -9.18 -4.60
CA GLN A 123 -15.17 -8.31 -3.78
C GLN A 123 -15.06 -6.90 -4.37
N ARG A 124 -14.86 -6.80 -5.69
CA ARG A 124 -14.83 -5.54 -6.42
C ARG A 124 -16.16 -4.80 -6.34
N SER A 125 -17.29 -5.49 -6.55
CA SER A 125 -18.62 -4.88 -6.45
C SER A 125 -18.90 -4.32 -5.05
N ARG A 126 -18.46 -5.03 -4.00
CA ARG A 126 -18.55 -4.53 -2.61
C ARG A 126 -17.70 -3.28 -2.41
N MET A 127 -16.47 -3.27 -2.91
CA MET A 127 -15.59 -2.10 -2.80
C MET A 127 -16.13 -0.89 -3.59
N LEU A 128 -16.68 -1.10 -4.79
CA LEU A 128 -17.37 -0.06 -5.54
C LEU A 128 -18.54 0.53 -4.73
N ALA A 129 -19.34 -0.31 -4.08
CA ALA A 129 -20.44 0.14 -3.23
C ALA A 129 -19.94 0.94 -2.01
N THR A 130 -18.84 0.51 -1.38
CA THR A 130 -18.21 1.24 -0.27
C THR A 130 -17.74 2.62 -0.72
N LEU A 131 -17.00 2.69 -1.84
CA LEU A 131 -16.47 3.94 -2.36
C LEU A 131 -17.58 4.88 -2.86
N PHE A 132 -18.65 4.34 -3.45
CA PHE A 132 -19.77 5.13 -3.94
C PHE A 132 -20.55 5.82 -2.80
N LYS A 133 -20.61 5.18 -1.62
CA LYS A 133 -21.24 5.75 -0.42
C LYS A 133 -20.36 6.73 0.34
N ASP A 134 -19.06 6.81 0.02
CA ASP A 134 -18.14 7.74 0.66
C ASP A 134 -18.22 9.10 -0.04
N GLU A 135 -18.80 10.09 0.62
CA GLU A 135 -19.00 11.44 0.07
C GLU A 135 -17.69 12.11 -0.37
N ARG A 136 -16.56 11.75 0.24
CA ARG A 136 -15.24 12.27 -0.14
C ARG A 136 -14.85 11.88 -1.56
N CYS A 137 -15.39 10.77 -2.08
CA CYS A 137 -15.15 10.36 -3.46
C CYS A 137 -15.70 11.36 -4.49
N GLN A 138 -16.66 12.22 -4.12
CA GLN A 138 -17.19 13.27 -5.01
C GLN A 138 -16.14 14.31 -5.41
N GLN A 139 -15.10 14.49 -4.59
CA GLN A 139 -13.99 15.41 -4.87
C GLN A 139 -12.93 14.79 -5.80
N LEU A 140 -13.04 13.49 -6.10
CA LEU A 140 -12.05 12.78 -6.91
C LEU A 140 -12.36 12.88 -8.41
N PRO A 141 -11.34 13.03 -9.27
CA PRO A 141 -11.53 13.18 -10.72
C PRO A 141 -12.17 11.95 -11.38
N ALA A 142 -12.11 10.78 -10.74
CA ALA A 142 -12.64 9.52 -11.27
C ALA A 142 -14.05 9.16 -10.77
N VAL A 143 -14.77 10.09 -10.11
CA VAL A 143 -16.12 9.83 -9.57
C VAL A 143 -17.14 9.41 -10.65
N GLY A 144 -17.06 9.98 -11.86
CA GLY A 144 -17.97 9.61 -12.95
C GLY A 144 -17.78 8.17 -13.43
N ILE A 145 -16.56 7.64 -13.33
CA ILE A 145 -16.28 6.22 -13.64
C ILE A 145 -16.84 5.33 -12.52
N LEU A 146 -16.66 5.73 -11.27
CA LEU A 146 -17.22 5.02 -10.11
C LEU A 146 -18.74 4.87 -10.22
N GLU A 147 -19.45 5.96 -10.49
CA GLU A 147 -20.92 5.94 -10.63
C GLU A 147 -21.35 5.01 -11.77
N LYS A 148 -20.73 5.13 -12.94
CA LYS A 148 -21.07 4.26 -14.09
C LYS A 148 -20.79 2.79 -13.77
N MET A 149 -19.66 2.48 -13.16
CA MET A 149 -19.32 1.10 -12.79
C MET A 149 -20.25 0.52 -11.74
N TYR A 150 -20.59 1.30 -10.72
CA TYR A 150 -21.49 0.85 -9.65
C TYR A 150 -22.92 0.62 -10.16
N LEU A 151 -23.40 1.48 -11.05
CA LEU A 151 -24.73 1.38 -11.67
C LEU A 151 -24.77 0.47 -12.90
N GLU A 152 -23.69 -0.29 -13.16
CA GLU A 152 -23.56 -1.20 -14.31
C GLU A 152 -23.83 -0.54 -15.67
N ARG A 153 -23.50 0.75 -15.79
CA ARG A 153 -23.64 1.54 -17.02
C ARG A 153 -22.42 1.36 -17.94
N ILE A 154 -22.66 1.47 -19.24
CA ILE A 154 -21.60 1.44 -20.26
C ILE A 154 -20.64 2.62 -20.06
N ILE A 155 -19.34 2.33 -20.04
CA ILE A 155 -18.27 3.33 -20.07
C ILE A 155 -17.90 3.58 -21.53
N ARG A 156 -17.98 4.83 -21.98
CA ARG A 156 -17.56 5.30 -23.30
C ARG A 156 -16.48 6.34 -23.13
#